data_AF-A0A917CA64-F1
#
_entry.id   AF-A0A917CA64-F1
#
_cell.length_a   1.000
_cell.length_b   1.000
_cell.length_c   1.000
_cell.angle_alpha   90.00
_cell.angle_beta   90.00
_cell.angle_gamma   90.00
#
_symmetry.space_group_name_H-M   'P 1'
#
loop_
_entity.id
_entity.type
_entity.pdbx_description
1 polymer ?
#
loop_
_entity_poly.entity_id
_entity_poly.type
_entity_poly.pdbx_seq_one_letter_code
_entity_poly.pdbx_strand_id
1 'polypeptide(L)'
;MKDIRGVNEAQVRMILAVIILLVLVALYIIIRNRRQTGGSKREGSSNVVSMERHRKRKQSSGEQQCSACKKRNGKLVFYAEDNGTVIGLCKDCQSKAKKRDMLPL
;
A
#
# COMPACT_ATOMS: atom_id res chain seq x y z
N MET A 1 -31.43 2.33 49.06
CA MET A 1 -29.96 2.34 48.85
C MET A 1 -29.48 0.96 48.40
N LYS A 2 -29.90 0.53 47.21
CA LYS A 2 -29.30 -0.57 46.43
C LYS A 2 -29.00 0.06 45.07
N ASP A 3 -28.03 -0.46 44.33
CA ASP A 3 -27.73 -0.13 42.92
C ASP A 3 -26.40 0.57 42.62
N ILE A 4 -25.60 1.02 43.60
CA ILE A 4 -24.21 1.44 43.31
C ILE A 4 -23.32 0.22 42.95
N ARG A 5 -23.55 -0.93 43.60
CA ARG A 5 -22.83 -2.18 43.32
C ARG A 5 -23.20 -2.81 41.96
N GLY A 6 -24.45 -2.66 41.52
CA GLY A 6 -24.92 -3.17 40.22
C GLY A 6 -24.40 -2.34 39.04
N VAL A 7 -24.27 -1.02 39.23
CA VAL A 7 -23.64 -0.14 38.24
C VAL A 7 -22.19 -0.53 38.00
N ASN A 8 -21.41 -0.88 39.03
CA ASN A 8 -20.02 -1.29 38.85
C ASN A 8 -19.88 -2.62 38.09
N GLU A 9 -20.72 -3.62 38.34
CA GLU A 9 -20.74 -4.87 37.56
C GLU A 9 -21.03 -4.62 36.08
N ALA A 10 -22.03 -3.79 35.78
CA ALA A 10 -22.40 -3.44 34.41
C ALA A 10 -21.32 -2.59 33.73
N GLN A 11 -20.74 -1.61 34.45
CA GLN A 11 -19.65 -0.77 33.97
C GLN A 11 -18.39 -1.58 33.70
N VAL A 12 -18.02 -2.51 34.58
CA VAL A 12 -16.86 -3.40 34.39
C VAL A 12 -17.08 -4.32 33.19
N ARG A 13 -18.28 -4.87 32.99
CA ARG A 13 -18.60 -5.69 31.81
C ARG A 13 -18.53 -4.88 30.51
N MET A 14 -19.04 -3.64 30.52
CA MET A 14 -18.95 -2.72 29.38
C MET A 14 -17.49 -2.37 29.06
N ILE A 15 -16.68 -2.06 30.07
CA ILE A 15 -15.25 -1.77 29.90
C ILE A 15 -14.51 -3.01 29.34
N LEU A 16 -14.77 -4.20 29.87
CA LEU A 16 -14.18 -5.44 29.35
C LEU A 16 -14.59 -5.71 27.90
N ALA A 17 -15.86 -5.51 27.55
CA ALA A 17 -16.34 -5.67 26.17
C ALA A 17 -15.67 -4.70 25.20
N VAL A 18 -15.48 -3.43 25.60
CA VAL A 18 -14.77 -2.42 24.80
C VAL A 18 -13.30 -2.78 24.63
N ILE A 19 -12.62 -3.21 25.68
CA ILE A 19 -11.21 -3.64 25.62
C ILE A 19 -11.06 -4.83 24.67
N ILE A 20 -11.92 -5.85 24.79
CA ILE A 20 -11.90 -7.03 23.90
C ILE A 20 -12.10 -6.59 22.44
N LEU A 21 -13.06 -5.68 22.18
CA LEU A 21 -13.32 -5.19 20.84
C LEU A 21 -12.13 -4.42 20.26
N LEU A 22 -11.47 -3.57 21.04
CA LEU A 22 -10.26 -2.86 20.62
C LEU A 22 -9.10 -3.82 20.33
N VAL A 23 -8.91 -4.86 21.13
CA VAL A 23 -7.89 -5.89 20.91
C VAL A 23 -8.16 -6.67 19.62
N LEU A 24 -9.41 -7.03 19.35
CA LEU A 24 -9.80 -7.71 18.10
C LEU A 24 -9.55 -6.83 16.87
N VAL A 25 -9.88 -5.54 16.95
CA VAL A 25 -9.61 -4.57 15.86
C VAL A 25 -8.11 -4.40 15.64
N ALA A 26 -7.32 -4.27 16.70
CA ALA A 26 -5.87 -4.16 16.60
C ALA A 26 -5.24 -5.43 15.99
N LEU A 27 -5.67 -6.62 16.43
CA LEU A 27 -5.24 -7.90 15.84
C LEU A 27 -5.63 -8.01 14.37
N TYR A 28 -6.85 -7.61 14.01
CA TYR A 28 -7.30 -7.59 12.62
C TYR A 28 -6.44 -6.68 11.75
N ILE A 29 -6.12 -5.47 12.22
CA ILE A 29 -5.24 -4.51 11.53
C ILE A 29 -3.83 -5.11 11.38
N ILE A 30 -3.25 -5.70 12.44
CA ILE A 30 -1.92 -6.32 12.40
C ILE A 30 -1.89 -7.48 11.41
N ILE A 31 -2.88 -8.38 11.42
CA ILE A 31 -2.97 -9.51 10.49
C ILE A 31 -3.13 -9.02 9.04
N ARG A 32 -3.98 -8.01 8.81
CA ARG A 32 -4.18 -7.40 7.49
C ARG A 32 -2.90 -6.73 6.98
N ASN A 33 -2.19 -6.00 7.84
CA ASN A 33 -0.94 -5.33 7.47
C ASN A 33 0.19 -6.33 7.21
N ARG A 34 0.26 -7.42 8.00
CA ARG A 34 1.18 -8.54 7.76
C ARG A 34 0.91 -9.26 6.43
N ARG A 35 -0.35 -9.32 5.97
CA ARG A 35 -0.69 -9.84 4.63
C ARG A 35 -0.25 -8.89 3.50
N GLN A 36 -0.15 -7.58 3.74
CA GLN A 36 0.43 -6.63 2.77
C GLN A 36 1.96 -6.71 2.71
N THR A 37 2.63 -7.09 3.81
CA THR A 37 4.09 -7.31 3.84
C THR A 37 4.51 -8.75 3.50
N GLY A 38 3.58 -9.69 3.33
CA GLY A 38 3.83 -11.10 3.01
C GLY A 38 4.16 -11.38 1.54
N GLY A 39 4.65 -10.37 0.80
CA GLY A 39 4.97 -10.45 -0.63
C GLY A 39 6.36 -10.98 -0.98
N SER A 40 7.07 -11.59 -0.03
CA SER A 40 8.39 -12.18 -0.27
C SER A 40 8.46 -13.60 0.29
N LYS A 41 7.78 -14.54 -0.38
CA LYS A 41 8.29 -15.91 -0.39
C LYS A 41 9.68 -15.84 -1.03
N ARG A 42 10.70 -15.86 -0.17
CA ARG A 42 12.06 -16.29 -0.49
C ARG A 42 11.94 -17.67 -1.13
N GLU A 43 12.20 -17.77 -2.42
CA GLU A 43 12.36 -19.07 -3.06
C GLU A 43 13.30 -18.95 -4.27
N GLY A 44 14.52 -19.44 -4.06
CA GLY A 44 15.41 -19.96 -5.09
C GLY A 44 16.18 -18.93 -5.90
N SER A 45 17.50 -18.87 -5.69
CA SER A 45 18.45 -18.39 -6.68
C SER A 45 18.46 -19.34 -7.89
N SER A 46 17.48 -19.23 -8.78
CA SER A 46 17.65 -19.71 -10.14
C SER A 46 17.80 -18.50 -11.04
N ASN A 47 18.83 -18.51 -11.90
CA ASN A 47 19.10 -17.51 -12.93
C ASN A 47 18.01 -17.49 -14.03
N VAL A 48 16.83 -18.05 -13.75
CA VAL A 48 15.72 -18.19 -14.68
C VAL A 48 14.58 -17.35 -14.17
N VAL A 49 14.50 -16.14 -14.72
CA VAL A 49 13.40 -15.21 -14.46
C VAL A 49 12.15 -15.71 -15.19
N SER A 50 11.19 -16.28 -14.47
CA SER A 50 9.97 -16.80 -15.10
C SER A 50 9.06 -15.66 -15.59
N MET A 51 8.89 -15.54 -16.91
CA MET A 51 8.09 -14.48 -17.54
C MET A 51 6.60 -14.51 -17.14
N GLU A 52 6.05 -15.68 -16.83
CA GLU A 52 4.66 -15.85 -16.40
C GLU A 52 4.37 -15.18 -15.05
N ARG A 53 5.34 -15.23 -14.11
CA ARG A 53 5.24 -14.51 -12.83
C ARG A 53 5.33 -13.00 -13.04
N HIS A 54 6.15 -12.53 -13.99
CA HIS A 54 6.23 -11.11 -14.33
C HIS A 54 4.93 -10.61 -14.97
N ARG A 55 4.29 -11.41 -15.82
CA ARG A 55 3.00 -11.08 -16.44
C ARG A 55 1.89 -10.98 -15.39
N LYS A 56 1.77 -11.96 -14.49
CA LYS A 56 0.78 -11.93 -13.39
C LYS A 56 1.00 -10.79 -12.40
N ARG A 57 2.27 -10.44 -12.09
CA ARG A 57 2.60 -9.27 -11.25
C ARG A 57 2.26 -7.94 -11.93
N LYS A 58 2.49 -7.81 -13.25
CA LYS A 58 2.10 -6.61 -14.01
C LYS A 58 0.58 -6.45 -14.09
N GLN A 59 -0.17 -7.57 -14.11
CA GLN A 59 -1.62 -7.55 -14.17
C GLN A 59 -2.28 -7.17 -12.83
N SER A 60 -1.62 -7.45 -11.69
CA SER A 60 -2.09 -7.03 -10.36
C SER A 60 -1.55 -5.67 -9.90
N SER A 61 -0.58 -5.08 -10.60
CA SER A 61 -0.05 -3.74 -10.33
C SER A 61 -0.90 -2.65 -10.97
N GLY A 62 -2.23 -2.68 -10.77
CA GLY A 62 -3.18 -1.75 -11.38
C GLY A 62 -2.91 -0.26 -11.12
N GLU A 63 -1.96 0.05 -10.24
CA GLU A 63 -1.50 1.41 -9.99
C GLU A 63 0.03 1.43 -9.90
N GLN A 64 0.67 2.11 -10.86
CA GLN A 64 2.10 2.39 -10.83
C GLN A 64 2.37 3.69 -10.06
N GLN A 65 3.55 3.80 -9.46
CA GLN A 65 3.92 4.97 -8.68
C GLN A 65 4.53 6.05 -9.57
N CYS A 66 4.07 7.30 -9.43
CA CYS A 66 4.68 8.44 -10.09
C CYS A 66 6.08 8.72 -9.52
N SER A 67 7.10 8.85 -10.37
CA SER A 67 8.49 9.11 -9.96
C SER A 67 8.65 10.46 -9.23
N ALA A 68 7.83 11.46 -9.55
CA ALA A 68 7.96 12.81 -8.99
C ALA A 68 7.19 13.02 -7.68
N CYS A 69 5.96 12.51 -7.56
CA CYS A 69 5.11 12.73 -6.38
C CYS A 69 4.90 11.49 -5.52
N LYS A 70 5.41 10.32 -5.95
CA LYS A 70 5.32 9.05 -5.22
C LYS A 70 3.90 8.57 -4.91
N LYS A 71 2.87 9.17 -5.51
CA LYS A 71 1.47 8.70 -5.42
C LYS A 71 1.25 7.51 -6.36
N ARG A 72 0.39 6.57 -5.94
CA ARG A 72 -0.04 5.44 -6.76
C ARG A 72 -1.13 5.90 -7.72
N ASN A 73 -0.88 5.76 -9.01
CA ASN A 73 -1.78 6.20 -10.08
C ASN A 73 -1.89 5.08 -11.14
N GLY A 74 -3.09 4.88 -11.70
CA GLY A 74 -3.29 3.87 -12.74
C GLY A 74 -2.61 4.18 -14.07
N LYS A 75 -2.62 5.46 -14.48
CA LYS A 75 -2.06 5.91 -15.76
C LYS A 75 -0.90 6.90 -15.54
N LEU A 76 0.30 6.47 -15.90
CA LEU A 76 1.49 7.33 -15.97
C LEU A 76 1.80 7.62 -17.45
N VAL A 77 2.38 8.78 -17.71
CA VAL A 77 3.00 9.13 -19.00
C VAL A 77 4.51 9.01 -18.81
N PHE A 78 5.16 8.34 -19.74
CA PHE A 78 6.60 8.13 -19.66
C PHE A 78 7.33 9.25 -20.41
N TYR A 79 8.44 9.69 -19.83
CA TYR A 79 9.32 10.69 -20.41
C TYR A 79 10.76 10.17 -20.40
N ALA A 80 11.52 10.52 -21.43
CA ALA A 80 12.96 10.32 -21.49
C ALA A 80 13.69 11.60 -21.01
N GLU A 81 14.59 11.42 -20.05
CA GLU A 81 15.60 12.43 -19.70
C GLU A 81 16.80 12.35 -20.64
N ASP A 82 17.60 13.41 -20.72
CA ASP A 82 18.80 13.52 -21.58
C ASP A 82 19.87 12.47 -21.26
N ASN A 83 19.86 11.94 -20.04
CA ASN A 83 20.74 10.87 -19.59
C ASN A 83 20.27 9.46 -20.02
N GLY A 84 19.18 9.36 -20.79
CA GLY A 84 18.59 8.10 -21.22
C GLY A 84 17.70 7.41 -20.17
N THR A 85 17.44 8.05 -19.03
CA THR A 85 16.55 7.52 -18.00
C THR A 85 15.10 7.71 -18.39
N VAL A 86 14.28 6.66 -18.23
CA VAL A 86 12.83 6.73 -18.44
C VAL A 86 12.14 6.96 -17.10
N ILE A 87 11.39 8.06 -16.97
CA ILE A 87 10.62 8.39 -15.78
C ILE A 87 9.11 8.37 -16.07
N GLY A 88 8.32 7.84 -15.13
CA GLY A 88 6.87 7.82 -15.22
C GLY A 88 6.24 8.95 -14.39
N LEU A 89 5.48 9.84 -15.01
CA LEU A 89 4.82 10.96 -14.34
C LEU A 89 3.29 10.86 -14.41
N CYS A 90 2.63 11.22 -13.32
CA CYS A 90 1.18 11.42 -13.33
C CYS A 90 0.80 12.72 -14.05
N LYS A 91 -0.49 12.87 -14.41
CA LYS A 91 -1.03 14.07 -15.07
C LYS A 91 -0.63 15.37 -14.37
N ASP A 92 -0.69 15.40 -13.04
CA ASP A 92 -0.36 16.59 -12.24
C ASP A 92 1.13 16.96 -12.29
N CYS A 93 2.01 15.97 -12.52
CA CYS A 93 3.45 16.14 -12.53
C CYS A 93 4.04 16.40 -13.93
N GLN A 94 3.23 16.37 -14.99
CA GLN A 94 3.71 16.62 -16.36
C GLN A 94 4.33 18.01 -16.53
N SER A 95 3.88 19.00 -15.76
CA SER A 95 4.47 20.34 -15.75
C SER A 95 5.95 20.33 -15.38
N LYS A 96 6.43 19.34 -14.59
CA LYS A 96 7.84 19.19 -14.25
C LYS A 96 8.67 18.65 -15.42
N ALA A 97 8.09 17.77 -16.24
CA ALA A 97 8.74 17.28 -17.46
C ALA A 97 8.89 18.39 -18.49
N LYS A 98 7.83 19.18 -18.73
CA LYS A 98 7.89 20.32 -19.66
C LYS A 98 8.93 21.37 -19.25
N LYS A 99 9.10 21.62 -17.95
CA LYS A 99 10.14 22.55 -17.44
C LYS A 99 11.56 22.05 -17.63
N ARG A 100 11.74 20.73 -17.75
CA ARG A 100 13.04 20.06 -17.93
C ARG A 100 13.24 19.55 -19.35
N ASP A 101 12.42 20.04 -20.29
CA ASP A 101 12.44 19.70 -21.72
C ASP A 101 12.48 18.18 -22.02
N MET A 102 11.81 17.39 -21.19
CA MET A 102 11.82 15.93 -21.36
C MET A 102 10.92 15.48 -22.51
N LEU A 103 11.38 14.49 -23.27
CA LEU A 103 10.63 13.96 -24.41
C LEU A 103 9.59 12.92 -23.97
N PRO A 104 8.31 13.06 -24.34
CA PRO A 104 7.29 12.05 -24.05
C PRO A 104 7.49 10.80 -24.92
N LEU A 105 7.23 9.63 -24.33
CA LEU A 105 7.27 8.30 -24.96
C LEU A 105 5.87 7.65 -25.00
#